data_AF-A0A2A5A6J7-F1
#
_entry.id   AF-A0A2A5A6J7-F1
#
_cell.length_a   1.000
_cell.length_b   1.000
_cell.length_c   1.000
_cell.angle_alpha   90.00
_cell.angle_beta   90.00
_cell.angle_gamma   90.00
#
_symmetry.space_group_name_H-M   'P 1'
#
loop_
_entity.id
_entity.type
_entity.pdbx_description
1 polymer ?
#
loop_
_entity_poly.entity_id
_entity_poly.type
_entity_poly.pdbx_seq_one_letter_code
_entity_poly.pdbx_strand_id
1 'polypeptide(L)'
;MSYLIASILLVSILLANVVFVVWSCLEFKKDWPIISDAWGKTEAFEKRLLYMGLSLFVFIPALKEHPASSWYISKVIIEILPAMAGSLFVAGILAFMRQVHEARLEINA
;
A
#
# COMPACT_ATOMS: atom_id res chain seq x y z
N MET A 1 -26.07 -19.51 27.23
CA MET A 1 -26.02 -18.03 27.39
C MET A 1 -24.68 -17.44 26.94
N SER A 2 -23.53 -17.91 27.44
CA SER A 2 -22.19 -17.40 27.04
C SER A 2 -21.93 -17.44 25.52
N TYR A 3 -22.20 -18.55 24.86
CA TYR A 3 -21.98 -18.69 23.40
C TYR A 3 -22.87 -17.77 22.53
N LEU A 4 -24.09 -17.47 22.98
CA LEU A 4 -24.98 -16.52 22.30
C LEU A 4 -24.42 -15.09 22.40
N ILE A 5 -23.94 -14.70 23.58
CA ILE A 5 -23.33 -13.38 23.80
C ILE A 5 -22.04 -13.22 22.98
N ALA A 6 -21.18 -14.24 22.96
CA ALA A 6 -19.95 -14.24 22.15
C ALA A 6 -20.25 -14.13 20.65
N SER A 7 -21.29 -14.83 20.16
CA SER A 7 -21.71 -14.77 18.76
C SER A 7 -22.23 -13.38 18.38
N ILE A 8 -23.03 -12.75 19.25
CA ILE A 8 -23.54 -11.38 19.03
C ILE A 8 -22.39 -10.36 18.99
N LEU A 9 -21.41 -10.47 19.88
CA LEU A 9 -20.22 -9.61 19.90
C LEU A 9 -19.37 -9.78 18.63
N LEU A 10 -19.20 -11.00 18.16
CA LEU A 10 -18.41 -11.27 16.96
C LEU A 10 -19.10 -10.68 15.71
N VAL A 11 -20.42 -10.84 15.61
CA VAL A 11 -21.22 -10.26 14.51
C VAL A 11 -21.21 -8.74 14.56
N SER A 12 -21.29 -8.11 15.74
CA SER A 12 -21.25 -6.65 15.85
C SER A 12 -19.88 -6.07 15.50
N ILE A 13 -18.78 -6.74 15.86
CA ILE A 13 -17.42 -6.35 15.46
C ILE A 13 -17.26 -6.47 13.94
N LEU A 14 -17.74 -7.56 13.33
CA LEU A 14 -17.71 -7.73 11.88
C LEU A 14 -18.50 -6.63 11.18
N LEU A 15 -19.73 -6.35 11.63
CA LEU A 15 -20.55 -5.27 11.08
C LEU A 15 -19.90 -3.90 11.23
N ALA A 16 -19.27 -3.62 12.38
CA ALA A 16 -18.55 -2.36 12.59
C ALA A 16 -17.39 -2.20 11.60
N ASN A 17 -16.62 -3.27 11.34
CA ASN A 17 -15.56 -3.25 10.33
C ASN A 17 -16.11 -3.05 8.91
N VAL A 18 -17.21 -3.73 8.57
CA VAL A 18 -17.85 -3.55 7.25
C VAL A 18 -18.35 -2.12 7.07
N VAL A 19 -19.02 -1.54 8.08
CA VAL A 19 -19.47 -0.14 8.05
C VAL A 19 -18.28 0.80 7.91
N PHE A 20 -17.20 0.57 8.65
CA PHE A 20 -15.99 1.37 8.56
C PHE A 20 -15.38 1.33 7.16
N VAL A 21 -15.25 0.13 6.57
CA VAL A 21 -14.72 -0.03 5.20
C VAL A 21 -15.61 0.66 4.18
N VAL A 22 -16.94 0.47 4.26
CA VAL A 22 -17.88 1.13 3.33
C VAL A 22 -17.78 2.65 3.46
N TRP A 23 -17.72 3.17 4.67
CA TRP A 23 -17.57 4.60 4.92
C TRP A 23 -16.24 5.14 4.38
N SER A 24 -15.13 4.45 4.63
CA SER A 24 -13.82 4.81 4.07
C SER A 24 -13.83 4.81 2.54
N CYS A 25 -14.50 3.85 1.90
CA CYS A 25 -14.64 3.84 0.44
C CYS A 25 -15.47 5.04 -0.07
N LEU A 26 -16.53 5.44 0.65
CA LEU A 26 -17.33 6.60 0.29
C LEU A 26 -16.55 7.91 0.41
N GLU A 27 -15.73 8.05 1.46
CA GLU A 27 -14.85 9.21 1.62
C GLU A 27 -13.75 9.21 0.56
N PHE A 28 -13.12 8.07 0.31
CA PHE A 28 -12.12 7.92 -0.73
C PHE A 28 -12.66 8.28 -2.12
N LYS A 29 -13.93 7.94 -2.41
CA LYS A 29 -14.59 8.34 -3.65
C LYS A 29 -14.76 9.87 -3.75
N LYS A 30 -14.96 10.58 -2.64
CA LYS A 30 -15.02 12.05 -2.63
C LYS A 30 -13.64 12.68 -2.85
N ASP A 31 -12.59 12.09 -2.30
CA ASP A 31 -11.21 12.53 -2.48
C ASP A 31 -10.58 12.06 -3.80
N TRP A 32 -11.22 11.12 -4.50
CA TRP A 32 -10.77 10.57 -5.79
C TRP A 32 -10.32 11.61 -6.84
N PRO A 33 -11.06 12.70 -7.13
CA PRO A 33 -10.60 13.69 -8.11
C PRO A 33 -9.26 14.32 -7.73
N ILE A 34 -9.04 14.59 -6.44
CA ILE A 34 -7.79 15.18 -5.92
C ILE A 34 -6.66 14.17 -6.04
N ILE A 35 -6.91 12.94 -5.63
CA ILE A 35 -5.97 11.82 -5.71
C ILE A 35 -5.57 11.55 -7.17
N SER A 36 -6.54 11.56 -8.08
CA SER A 36 -6.33 11.35 -9.51
C SER A 36 -5.54 12.49 -10.16
N ASP A 37 -5.82 13.75 -9.79
CA ASP A 37 -5.07 14.92 -10.29
C ASP A 37 -3.62 14.91 -9.78
N ALA A 38 -3.44 14.69 -8.47
CA ALA A 38 -2.12 14.55 -7.85
C ALA A 38 -1.31 13.40 -8.47
N TRP A 39 -1.97 12.28 -8.80
CA TRP A 39 -1.34 11.19 -9.51
C TRP A 39 -0.92 11.63 -10.91
N GLY A 40 -1.76 12.39 -11.63
CA GLY A 40 -1.40 13.00 -12.91
C GLY A 40 -0.12 13.83 -12.83
N LYS A 41 -0.02 14.69 -11.81
CA LYS A 41 1.10 15.61 -11.56
C LYS A 41 2.38 14.95 -11.04
N THR A 42 2.30 13.77 -10.44
CA THR A 42 3.48 13.03 -9.93
C THR A 42 4.42 12.64 -11.08
N GLU A 43 5.73 12.79 -10.87
CA GLU A 43 6.72 12.54 -11.91
C GLU A 43 6.72 11.09 -12.39
N ALA A 44 7.01 10.89 -13.68
CA ALA A 44 7.07 9.55 -14.27
C ALA A 44 8.13 8.66 -13.60
N PHE A 45 9.22 9.24 -13.10
CA PHE A 45 10.25 8.52 -12.38
C PHE A 45 9.72 7.95 -11.05
N GLU A 46 9.02 8.76 -10.27
CA GLU A 46 8.49 8.37 -8.95
C GLU A 46 7.38 7.32 -9.08
N LYS A 47 6.53 7.45 -10.10
CA LYS A 47 5.56 6.40 -10.48
C LYS A 47 6.26 5.08 -10.77
N ARG A 48 7.37 5.10 -11.53
CA ARG A 48 8.17 3.89 -11.82
C ARG A 48 8.79 3.31 -10.56
N LEU A 49 9.31 4.13 -9.63
CA LEU A 49 9.82 3.65 -8.33
C LEU A 49 8.74 2.90 -7.56
N LEU A 50 7.52 3.45 -7.51
CA LEU A 50 6.38 2.83 -6.83
C LEU A 50 6.02 1.47 -7.48
N TYR A 51 5.93 1.41 -8.81
CA TYR A 51 5.67 0.15 -9.53
C TYR A 51 6.79 -0.87 -9.37
N MET A 52 8.05 -0.44 -9.40
CA MET A 52 9.20 -1.32 -9.17
C MET A 52 9.16 -1.90 -7.76
N GLY A 53 8.95 -1.07 -6.73
CA GLY A 53 8.82 -1.51 -5.34
C GLY A 53 7.68 -2.53 -5.17
N LEU A 54 6.50 -2.25 -5.72
CA LEU A 54 5.37 -3.19 -5.72
C LEU A 54 5.70 -4.50 -6.44
N SER A 55 6.29 -4.43 -7.63
CA SER A 55 6.66 -5.62 -8.39
C SER A 55 7.65 -6.50 -7.61
N LEU A 56 8.65 -5.89 -6.95
CA LEU A 56 9.61 -6.61 -6.13
C LEU A 56 8.93 -7.31 -4.96
N PHE A 57 7.96 -6.67 -4.28
CA PHE A 57 7.21 -7.34 -3.21
C PHE A 57 6.46 -8.59 -3.68
N VAL A 58 5.98 -8.61 -4.93
CA VAL A 58 5.32 -9.79 -5.52
C VAL A 58 6.32 -10.89 -5.86
N PHE A 59 7.51 -10.54 -6.36
CA PHE A 59 8.52 -11.52 -6.81
C PHE A 59 9.43 -12.06 -5.70
N ILE A 60 9.63 -11.31 -4.60
CA ILE A 60 10.49 -11.73 -3.49
C ILE A 60 10.10 -13.10 -2.90
N PRO A 61 8.81 -13.40 -2.63
CA PRO A 61 8.41 -14.73 -2.15
C PRO A 61 8.82 -15.85 -3.11
N ALA A 62 8.61 -15.67 -4.42
CA ALA A 62 8.99 -16.64 -5.44
C ALA A 62 10.52 -16.85 -5.51
N LEU A 63 11.30 -15.78 -5.30
CA LEU A 63 12.76 -15.87 -5.23
C LEU A 63 13.24 -16.60 -3.97
N LYS A 64 12.54 -16.44 -2.84
CA LYS A 64 12.86 -17.15 -1.59
C LYS A 64 12.64 -18.66 -1.72
N GLU A 65 11.66 -19.08 -2.51
CA GLU A 65 11.33 -20.50 -2.74
C GLU A 65 12.21 -21.18 -3.82
N HIS A 66 12.97 -20.42 -4.60
CA HIS A 66 13.79 -20.96 -5.69
C HIS A 66 15.00 -21.75 -5.16
N PRO A 67 15.39 -22.91 -5.74
CA PRO A 67 16.50 -23.75 -5.26
C PRO A 67 17.86 -23.04 -5.20
N ALA A 68 18.07 -22.03 -6.04
CA ALA A 68 19.28 -21.19 -6.02
C ALA A 68 19.36 -20.25 -4.79
N SER A 69 18.29 -20.11 -3.99
CA SER A 69 18.29 -19.33 -2.74
C SER A 69 19.19 -19.91 -1.66
N SER A 70 19.57 -21.18 -1.80
CA SER A 70 20.49 -21.89 -0.90
C SER A 70 21.94 -21.44 -1.03
N TRP A 71 22.33 -20.82 -2.15
CA TRP A 71 23.68 -20.32 -2.36
C TRP A 71 23.93 -19.04 -1.57
N TYR A 72 25.11 -18.91 -0.95
CA TYR A 72 25.43 -17.79 -0.05
C TYR A 72 25.18 -16.42 -0.68
N ILE A 73 25.64 -16.20 -1.91
CA ILE A 73 25.48 -14.93 -2.62
C ILE A 73 24.00 -14.65 -2.92
N SER A 74 23.28 -15.64 -3.44
CA SER A 74 21.85 -15.54 -3.72
C SER A 74 21.05 -15.21 -2.45
N LYS A 75 21.38 -15.86 -1.33
CA LYS A 75 20.72 -15.65 -0.04
C LYS A 75 20.87 -14.19 0.43
N VAL A 76 22.08 -13.64 0.36
CA VAL A 76 22.34 -12.24 0.74
C VAL A 76 21.56 -11.28 -0.16
N ILE A 77 21.56 -11.51 -1.48
CA ILE A 77 20.81 -10.67 -2.43
C ILE A 77 19.30 -10.72 -2.14
N ILE A 78 18.76 -11.92 -1.90
CA ILE A 78 17.35 -12.15 -1.59
C ILE A 78 16.92 -11.46 -0.28
N GLU A 79 17.81 -11.31 0.70
CA GLU A 79 17.50 -10.60 1.95
C GLU A 79 17.63 -9.07 1.85
N ILE A 80 18.43 -8.56 0.91
CA ILE A 80 18.54 -7.11 0.64
C ILE A 80 17.36 -6.61 -0.22
N LEU A 81 16.85 -7.47 -1.11
CA LEU A 81 15.72 -7.16 -2.00
C LEU A 81 14.49 -6.57 -1.29
N PRO A 82 14.01 -7.07 -0.13
CA PRO A 82 12.95 -6.43 0.64
C PRO A 82 13.23 -4.99 1.05
N ALA A 83 14.46 -4.68 1.47
CA ALA A 83 14.85 -3.33 1.85
C ALA A 83 14.88 -2.39 0.63
N MET A 84 15.36 -2.89 -0.52
CA MET A 84 15.28 -2.16 -1.78
C MET A 84 13.84 -1.94 -2.23
N ALA A 85 13.01 -2.99 -2.20
CA ALA A 85 11.59 -2.88 -2.55
C ALA A 85 10.86 -1.85 -1.68
N GLY A 86 11.09 -1.92 -0.37
CA GLY A 86 10.53 -0.98 0.60
C GLY A 86 10.98 0.47 0.34
N SER A 87 12.28 0.70 0.14
CA SER A 87 12.81 2.06 -0.11
C SER A 87 12.27 2.66 -1.41
N LEU A 88 12.21 1.90 -2.50
CA LEU A 88 11.64 2.34 -3.78
C LEU A 88 10.14 2.65 -3.66
N PHE A 89 9.40 1.78 -2.97
CA PHE A 89 7.97 1.95 -2.73
C PHE A 89 7.68 3.20 -1.88
N VAL A 90 8.39 3.36 -0.75
CA VAL A 90 8.22 4.50 0.15
C VAL A 90 8.61 5.81 -0.53
N ALA A 91 9.69 5.83 -1.32
CA ALA A 91 10.08 7.02 -2.07
C ALA A 91 8.98 7.45 -3.06
N GLY A 92 8.41 6.50 -3.81
CA GLY A 92 7.30 6.78 -4.72
C GLY A 92 6.03 7.24 -3.99
N ILE A 93 5.70 6.65 -2.83
CA ILE A 93 4.55 7.06 -2.02
C ILE A 93 4.75 8.47 -1.46
N LEU A 94 5.93 8.78 -0.92
CA LEU A 94 6.18 10.09 -0.32
C LEU A 94 6.01 11.20 -1.34
N ALA A 95 6.50 10.99 -2.56
CA ALA A 95 6.35 11.96 -3.60
C ALA A 95 4.89 12.11 -4.07
N PHE A 96 4.16 11.00 -4.18
CA PHE A 96 2.73 11.05 -4.46
C PHE A 96 1.95 11.79 -3.35
N MET A 97 2.24 11.48 -2.08
CA MET A 97 1.61 12.14 -0.93
C MET A 97 1.90 13.64 -0.89
N ARG A 98 3.11 14.06 -1.32
CA ARG A 98 3.46 15.47 -1.47
C ARG A 98 2.56 16.14 -2.51
N GLN A 99 2.38 15.52 -3.68
CA GLN A 99 1.49 16.04 -4.72
C GLN A 99 0.02 16.12 -4.25
N VAL A 100 -0.45 15.13 -3.48
CA VAL A 100 -1.79 15.15 -2.88
C VAL A 100 -1.93 16.31 -1.89
N HIS A 101 -0.90 16.55 -1.08
CA HIS A 101 -0.89 17.66 -0.13
C HIS A 101 -0.92 19.02 -0.83
N GLU A 102 -0.09 19.21 -1.86
CA GLU A 102 -0.05 20.42 -2.68
C GLU A 102 -1.40 20.68 -3.37
N ALA A 103 -2.01 19.66 -4.00
CA ALA A 103 -3.33 19.77 -4.63
C ALA A 103 -4.43 20.15 -3.62
N ARG A 104 -4.34 19.65 -2.38
CA ARG A 104 -5.29 20.01 -1.31
C ARG A 104 -5.08 21.44 -0.80
N LEU A 105 -3.86 21.97 -0.83
CA LEU A 105 -3.60 23.37 -0.48
C LEU A 105 -4.17 24.33 -1.55
N GLU A 106 -4.04 24.00 -2.84
CA GLU A 106 -4.59 24.80 -3.95
C GLU A 106 -6.12 24.95 -3.88
N ILE A 107 -6.83 23.93 -3.38
CA ILE A 107 -8.30 23.95 -3.25
C ILE A 107 -8.76 24.82 -2.06
N ASN A 108 -7.93 24.97 -1.03
CA ASN A 108 -8.26 25.70 0.20
C ASN A 108 -7.74 27.14 0.23
N ALA A 109 -6.98 27.57 -0.78
CA ALA A 109 -6.43 28.91 -0.95
C ALA A 109 -7.40 29.80 -1.74
#